data_AF-A0A522UE56-F1
#
_entry.id   AF-A0A522UE56-F1
#
_cell.length_a   1.000
_cell.length_b   1.000
_cell.length_c   1.000
_cell.angle_alpha   90.00
_cell.angle_beta   90.00
_cell.angle_gamma   90.00
#
_symmetry.space_group_name_H-M   'P 1'
#
loop_
_entity.id
_entity.type
_entity.pdbx_description
1 polymer ?
#
loop_
_entity_poly.entity_id
_entity_poly.type
_entity_poly.pdbx_seq_one_letter_code
_entity_poly.pdbx_strand_id
1 'polypeptide(L)'
;HGSAKSRIDAIGIFDGTKRSIIAPVTEKIYVPIVERKNGQVLSVSGDVVQIMDNADYSTLELKIPEELKGKIVAGKDISYLISMGKMKIDMRV
;
A
#
# COMPACT_ATOMS: atom_id res chain seq x y z
N HIS A 1 -18.93 35.53 -10.93
CA HIS A 1 -17.45 35.44 -10.85
C HIS A 1 -17.00 34.75 -9.56
N GLY A 2 -17.25 33.46 -9.42
CA GLY A 2 -16.69 32.67 -8.32
C GLY A 2 -16.47 31.24 -8.80
N SER A 3 -15.22 30.76 -8.78
CA SER A 3 -14.98 29.33 -9.00
C SER A 3 -15.28 28.62 -7.69
N ALA A 4 -16.04 27.53 -7.75
CA ALA A 4 -16.12 26.63 -6.60
C ALA A 4 -14.72 26.08 -6.30
N LYS A 5 -14.39 25.97 -5.02
CA LYS A 5 -13.15 25.38 -4.53
C LYS A 5 -13.47 24.13 -3.73
N SER A 6 -12.64 23.12 -3.86
CA SER A 6 -12.67 21.93 -3.00
C SER A 6 -11.49 21.99 -2.03
N ARG A 7 -11.71 21.45 -0.83
CA ARG A 7 -10.64 21.04 0.08
C ARG A 7 -10.62 19.52 0.10
N ILE A 8 -9.46 18.92 -0.10
CA ILE A 8 -9.27 17.47 -0.05
C ILE A 8 -8.24 17.18 1.03
N ASP A 9 -8.66 16.44 2.06
CA ASP A 9 -7.79 15.89 3.09
C ASP A 9 -7.58 14.39 2.79
N ALA A 10 -6.33 13.94 2.73
CA ALA A 10 -5.98 12.55 2.46
C ALA A 10 -4.86 12.05 3.37
N ILE A 11 -4.79 10.74 3.57
CA ILE A 11 -3.71 10.06 4.32
C ILE A 11 -2.84 9.27 3.34
N GLY A 12 -1.52 9.42 3.44
CA GLY A 12 -0.60 8.65 2.61
C GLY A 12 -0.66 7.15 2.92
N ILE A 13 -0.87 6.33 1.90
CA ILE A 13 -1.04 4.86 2.04
C ILE A 13 0.20 4.20 2.66
N PHE A 14 1.39 4.71 2.32
CA PHE A 14 2.69 4.15 2.73
C PHE A 14 3.33 4.83 3.94
N ASP A 15 3.02 6.09 4.21
CA ASP A 15 3.65 6.89 5.28
C ASP A 15 2.68 7.36 6.37
N GLY A 16 1.38 7.10 6.23
CA GLY A 16 0.36 7.51 7.19
C GLY A 16 0.21 9.02 7.36
N THR A 17 0.90 9.83 6.55
CA THR A 17 0.98 11.28 6.76
C THR A 17 -0.23 11.96 6.14
N LYS A 18 -0.93 12.79 6.94
CA LYS A 18 -2.05 13.61 6.46
C LYS A 18 -1.55 14.73 5.55
N ARG A 19 -2.19 14.89 4.40
CA ARG A 19 -1.95 15.96 3.42
C ARG A 19 -3.28 16.63 3.07
N SER A 20 -3.25 17.94 2.85
CA SER A 20 -4.44 18.74 2.51
C SER A 20 -4.14 19.60 1.30
N ILE A 21 -5.07 19.63 0.35
CA ILE A 21 -5.00 20.53 -0.80
C ILE A 21 -6.30 21.34 -0.90
N ILE A 22 -6.19 22.58 -1.38
CA ILE A 22 -7.34 23.43 -1.72
C ILE A 22 -7.14 23.89 -3.15
N ALA A 23 -8.05 23.52 -4.04
CA ALA A 23 -7.95 23.80 -5.47
C ALA A 23 -9.34 24.13 -6.07
N PRO A 24 -9.43 24.84 -7.20
CA PRO A 24 -10.65 24.93 -7.99
C PRO A 24 -11.17 23.55 -8.39
N VAL A 25 -12.50 23.37 -8.40
CA VAL A 25 -13.10 22.07 -8.76
C VAL A 25 -12.86 21.64 -10.21
N THR A 26 -12.40 22.57 -11.06
CA THR A 26 -12.05 22.32 -12.47
C THR A 26 -10.59 21.94 -12.67
N GLU A 27 -9.77 22.02 -11.62
CA GLU A 27 -8.35 21.64 -11.68
C GLU A 27 -8.22 20.11 -11.75
N LYS A 28 -7.34 19.63 -12.63
CA LYS A 28 -7.03 18.19 -12.73
C LYS A 28 -5.90 17.85 -11.77
N ILE A 29 -6.08 16.77 -11.02
CA ILE A 29 -5.06 16.22 -10.13
C ILE A 29 -4.61 14.85 -10.62
N TYR A 30 -3.36 14.50 -10.33
CA TYR A 30 -2.85 13.15 -10.56
C TYR A 30 -3.45 12.18 -9.54
N VAL A 31 -3.97 11.05 -10.02
CA VAL A 31 -4.48 9.96 -9.19
C VAL A 31 -3.60 8.74 -9.41
N PRO A 32 -2.86 8.26 -8.38
CA PRO A 32 -2.02 7.08 -8.53
C PRO A 32 -2.87 5.83 -8.69
N ILE A 33 -2.43 4.91 -9.56
CA ILE A 33 -2.99 3.56 -9.62
C ILE A 33 -2.43 2.78 -8.43
N VAL A 34 -3.34 2.16 -7.66
CA VAL A 34 -2.99 1.30 -6.53
C VAL A 34 -3.49 -0.10 -6.85
N GLU A 35 -2.56 -1.03 -7.03
CA GLU A 35 -2.87 -2.42 -7.33
C GLU A 35 -2.83 -3.23 -6.04
N ARG A 36 -3.83 -4.09 -5.86
CA ARG A 36 -3.87 -5.07 -4.78
C ARG A 36 -3.53 -6.44 -5.38
N LYS A 37 -2.44 -7.02 -4.90
CA LYS A 37 -1.97 -8.35 -5.31
C LYS A 37 -1.97 -9.30 -4.12
N ASN A 38 -1.89 -10.60 -4.41
CA ASN A 38 -1.80 -11.67 -3.43
C ASN A 38 -0.49 -12.42 -3.65
N GLY A 39 0.09 -12.92 -2.56
CA GLY A 39 1.29 -13.74 -2.60
C GLY A 39 1.39 -14.67 -1.40
N GLN A 40 2.17 -15.73 -1.54
CA GLN A 40 2.43 -16.68 -0.47
C GLN A 40 3.72 -16.32 0.27
N VAL A 41 3.70 -16.40 1.60
CA VAL A 41 4.89 -16.17 2.43
C VAL A 41 5.87 -17.33 2.29
N LEU A 42 7.09 -17.03 1.86
CA LEU A 42 8.18 -18.01 1.78
C LEU A 42 8.94 -18.09 3.09
N SER A 43 9.34 -16.95 3.64
CA SER A 43 10.12 -16.87 4.87
C SER A 43 9.89 -15.54 5.61
N VAL A 44 10.16 -15.53 6.91
CA VAL A 44 10.10 -14.34 7.76
C VAL A 44 11.42 -14.23 8.52
N SER A 45 12.12 -13.11 8.36
CA SER A 45 13.42 -12.85 8.98
C SER A 45 13.39 -11.48 9.65
N GLY A 46 13.26 -11.45 10.98
CA GLY A 46 13.19 -10.21 11.75
C GLY A 46 11.95 -9.39 11.39
N ASP A 47 12.16 -8.21 10.81
CA ASP A 47 11.12 -7.29 10.35
C ASP A 47 10.86 -7.34 8.84
N VAL A 48 11.46 -8.31 8.13
CA VAL A 48 11.29 -8.50 6.69
C VAL A 48 10.59 -9.84 6.41
N VAL A 49 9.64 -9.82 5.47
CA VAL A 49 9.01 -11.01 4.91
C VAL A 49 9.41 -11.16 3.46
N GLN A 50 9.72 -12.39 3.06
CA GLN A 50 9.88 -12.77 1.68
C GLN A 50 8.60 -13.46 1.20
N ILE A 51 8.05 -13.01 0.09
CA ILE A 51 6.83 -13.57 -0.51
C ILE A 51 7.07 -13.95 -1.97
N MET A 52 6.24 -14.86 -2.47
CA MET A 52 6.10 -15.15 -3.89
C MET A 52 4.77 -14.60 -4.37
N ASP A 53 4.78 -13.75 -5.40
CA ASP A 53 3.55 -13.25 -6.03
C ASP A 53 2.80 -14.39 -6.73
N ASN A 54 1.49 -14.46 -6.56
CA ASN A 54 0.70 -15.58 -7.08
C ASN A 54 0.41 -15.47 -8.59
N ALA A 55 0.62 -14.31 -9.22
CA ALA A 55 0.35 -14.11 -10.64
C ALA A 55 1.60 -14.32 -11.50
N ASP A 56 2.73 -13.72 -11.09
CA ASP A 56 3.98 -13.75 -11.87
C ASP A 56 5.09 -14.60 -11.23
N TYR A 57 4.84 -15.18 -10.05
CA TYR A 57 5.80 -16.02 -9.29
C TYR A 57 7.10 -15.29 -8.94
N SER A 58 7.15 -13.96 -9.05
CA SER A 58 8.30 -13.18 -8.61
C SER A 58 8.44 -13.25 -7.09
N THR A 59 9.69 -13.26 -6.64
CA THR A 59 10.00 -13.21 -5.21
C THR A 59 10.25 -11.77 -4.78
N LEU A 60 9.52 -11.32 -3.77
CA LEU A 60 9.54 -9.95 -3.28
C LEU A 60 9.86 -9.93 -1.78
N GLU A 61 10.57 -8.89 -1.36
CA GLU A 61 10.83 -8.62 0.06
C GLU A 61 10.09 -7.37 0.50
N LEU A 62 9.37 -7.48 1.61
CA LEU A 62 8.61 -6.37 2.19
C LEU A 62 8.92 -6.25 3.68
N LYS A 63 8.95 -5.01 4.16
CA LYS A 63 8.98 -4.74 5.60
C LYS A 63 7.62 -5.05 6.22
N ILE A 64 7.63 -5.76 7.34
CA ILE A 64 6.44 -6.11 8.11
C ILE A 64 5.99 -4.87 8.89
N PRO A 65 4.76 -4.37 8.66
CA PRO A 65 4.19 -3.30 9.48
C PRO A 65 4.10 -3.71 10.95
N GLU A 66 4.24 -2.76 11.86
CA GLU A 66 4.27 -3.02 13.30
C GLU A 66 2.99 -3.70 13.79
N GLU A 67 1.85 -3.31 13.23
CA GLU A 67 0.51 -3.86 13.51
C GLU A 67 0.31 -5.32 13.04
N LEU A 68 1.20 -5.82 12.17
CA LEU A 68 1.20 -7.18 11.63
C LEU A 68 2.35 -8.05 12.16
N LYS A 69 3.22 -7.52 13.02
CA LYS A 69 4.28 -8.31 13.66
C LYS A 69 3.69 -9.53 14.38
N GLY A 70 4.26 -10.71 14.12
CA GLY A 70 3.81 -11.98 14.68
C GLY A 70 2.55 -12.59 14.07
N LYS A 71 1.86 -11.90 13.14
CA LYS A 71 0.67 -12.43 12.44
C LYS A 71 1.02 -13.11 11.11
N ILE A 72 2.17 -12.77 10.55
CA ILE A 72 2.67 -13.30 9.28
C ILE A 72 3.41 -14.61 9.54
N VAL A 73 3.01 -15.67 8.84
CA VAL A 73 3.54 -17.03 9.01
C VAL A 73 3.88 -17.61 7.65
N ALA A 74 5.01 -18.31 7.55
CA ALA A 74 5.42 -19.00 6.33
C ALA A 74 4.36 -20.00 5.84
N GLY A 75 4.20 -20.10 4.52
CA GLY A 75 3.22 -20.93 3.84
C GLY A 75 1.81 -20.33 3.74
N LYS A 76 1.51 -19.25 4.45
CA LYS A 76 0.21 -18.57 4.36
C LYS A 76 0.17 -17.54 3.23
N ASP A 77 -1.00 -17.34 2.66
CA ASP A 77 -1.26 -16.25 1.72
C ASP A 77 -1.42 -14.90 2.44
N ILE A 78 -0.90 -13.85 1.82
CA ILE A 78 -1.09 -12.47 2.22
C ILE A 78 -1.49 -11.61 1.01
N SER A 79 -2.16 -10.50 1.29
CA SER A 79 -2.40 -9.44 0.31
C SER A 79 -1.46 -8.26 0.54
N TYR A 80 -1.04 -7.62 -0.54
CA TYR A 80 -0.18 -6.45 -0.51
C TYR A 80 -0.56 -5.46 -1.60
N LEU A 81 -0.22 -4.19 -1.38
CA LEU A 81 -0.47 -3.08 -2.29
C LEU A 81 0.82 -2.71 -3.01
N ILE A 82 0.71 -2.40 -4.31
CA ILE A 82 1.76 -1.81 -5.11
C ILE A 82 1.26 -0.48 -5.67
N SER A 83 2.06 0.57 -5.54
CA SER A 83 1.81 1.83 -6.23
C SER A 83 3.10 2.65 -6.33
N MET A 84 3.38 3.21 -7.50
CA MET A 84 4.53 4.09 -7.74
C MET A 84 5.87 3.50 -7.24
N GLY A 85 6.09 2.20 -7.44
CA GLY A 85 7.31 1.50 -7.00
C GLY A 85 7.40 1.23 -5.49
N LYS A 86 6.36 1.58 -4.72
CA LYS A 86 6.26 1.27 -3.29
C LYS A 86 5.35 0.08 -3.06
N MET A 87 5.66 -0.70 -2.03
CA MET A 87 4.90 -1.87 -1.64
C MET A 87 4.55 -1.81 -0.15
N LYS A 88 3.36 -2.31 0.21
CA LYS A 88 2.89 -2.40 1.60
C LYS A 88 2.04 -3.64 1.79
N ILE A 89 2.30 -4.39 2.86
CA ILE A 89 1.43 -5.49 3.27
C ILE A 89 0.09 -4.92 3.74
N ASP A 90 -1.00 -5.44 3.19
CA ASP A 90 -2.35 -4.98 3.50
C ASP A 90 -3.26 -6.18 3.74
N MET A 91 -3.17 -6.71 4.96
CA MET A 91 -4.01 -7.81 5.42
C MET A 91 -5.21 -7.25 6.18
N ARG A 92 -6.42 -7.74 5.85
CA ARG A 92 -7.59 -7.54 6.72
C ARG A 92 -7.50 -8.55 7.85
N VAL A 93 -7.21 -8.07 9.06
CA VAL A 93 -7.22 -8.87 10.30
C VAL A 93 -8.63 -8.89 10.87
#